data_AF-A0A3A6Q2G5-F1
#
_entry.id   AF-A0A3A6Q2G5-F1
#
_cell.length_a   1.000
_cell.length_b   1.000
_cell.length_c   1.000
_cell.angle_alpha   90.00
_cell.angle_beta   90.00
_cell.angle_gamma   90.00
#
_symmetry.space_group_name_H-M   'P 1'
#
loop_
_entity.id
_entity.type
_entity.pdbx_description
1 polymer ?
#
loop_
_entity_poly.entity_id
_entity_poly.type
_entity_poly.pdbx_seq_one_letter_code
_entity_poly.pdbx_strand_id
1 'polypeptide(L)'
;MEPAHLVGTGGAIGAVFRHYVGMRLQHDRFPVGTLGVNVIGSFVLALVAFAGLPKEAALLIGTGACGSFTTYSSFSVQTVRLHPLSPKLQTAH
;
A
#
# COMPACT_ATOMS: atom_id res chain seq x y z
N MET A 1 -16.73 12.74 15.88
CA MET A 1 -16.70 12.51 14.42
C MET A 1 -16.85 11.02 14.19
N GLU A 2 -17.62 10.59 13.18
CA GLU A 2 -17.73 9.16 12.87
C GLU A 2 -16.34 8.62 12.45
N PRO A 3 -15.87 7.48 12.99
CA PRO A 3 -14.57 6.90 12.67
C PRO A 3 -14.33 6.73 11.16
N ALA A 4 -15.41 6.49 10.40
CA ALA A 4 -15.38 6.35 8.95
C ALA A 4 -14.87 7.59 8.23
N HIS A 5 -15.16 8.80 8.71
CA HIS A 5 -14.68 10.04 8.07
C HIS A 5 -13.15 10.18 8.16
N LEU A 6 -12.57 9.83 9.31
CA LEU A 6 -11.12 9.86 9.51
C LEU A 6 -10.45 8.82 8.62
N VAL A 7 -10.95 7.58 8.65
CA VAL A 7 -10.40 6.50 7.82
C VAL A 7 -10.55 6.83 6.33
N GLY A 8 -11.71 7.33 5.91
CA GLY A 8 -11.99 7.69 4.52
C GLY A 8 -11.11 8.84 4.02
N THR A 9 -10.93 9.89 4.83
CA THR A 9 -10.06 11.03 4.47
C THR A 9 -8.61 10.59 4.36
N GLY A 10 -8.12 9.83 5.35
CA GLY A 10 -6.77 9.27 5.32
C GLY A 10 -6.58 8.35 4.11
N GLY A 11 -7.56 7.48 3.85
CA GLY A 11 -7.54 6.54 2.73
C GLY A 11 -7.46 7.22 1.37
N ALA A 12 -8.24 8.29 1.16
CA ALA A 12 -8.17 9.09 -0.07
C ALA A 12 -6.77 9.67 -0.28
N ILE A 13 -6.18 10.25 0.76
CA ILE A 13 -4.81 10.80 0.72
C ILE A 13 -3.78 9.69 0.39
N GLY A 14 -3.87 8.56 1.09
CA GLY A 14 -2.96 7.42 0.87
C GLY A 14 -3.05 6.85 -0.54
N ALA A 15 -4.27 6.70 -1.08
CA ALA A 15 -4.49 6.21 -2.44
C ALA A 15 -3.93 7.15 -3.51
N VAL A 16 -4.13 8.46 -3.36
CA VAL A 16 -3.60 9.48 -4.29
C VAL A 16 -2.06 9.46 -4.28
N PHE A 17 -1.44 9.40 -3.10
CA PHE A 17 0.01 9.32 -3.02
C PHE A 17 0.56 8.03 -3.62
N ARG A 18 -0.08 6.88 -3.36
CA ARG A 18 0.32 5.61 -3.97
C ARG A 18 0.25 5.69 -5.48
N HIS A 19 -0.82 6.26 -6.02
CA HIS A 19 -0.98 6.45 -7.46
C HIS A 19 0.14 7.35 -8.03
N TYR A 20 0.38 8.49 -7.39
CA TYR A 20 1.44 9.43 -7.81
C TYR A 20 2.84 8.79 -7.80
N VAL A 21 3.20 8.07 -6.73
CA VAL A 21 4.47 7.33 -6.64
C VAL A 21 4.55 6.26 -7.72
N GLY A 22 3.45 5.53 -7.94
CA GLY A 22 3.34 4.52 -8.99
C GLY A 22 3.63 5.07 -10.39
N MET A 23 3.09 6.26 -10.72
CA MET A 23 3.36 6.91 -12.01
C MET A 23 4.80 7.40 -12.16
N ARG A 24 5.41 7.91 -11.08
CA ARG A 24 6.76 8.49 -11.12
C ARG A 24 7.88 7.45 -11.11
N LEU A 25 7.65 6.31 -10.45
CA LEU A 25 8.63 5.24 -10.29
C LEU A 25 8.23 3.97 -11.07
N GLN A 26 7.46 4.14 -12.14
CA GLN A 26 7.11 3.05 -13.04
C GLN A 26 8.37 2.53 -13.73
N HIS A 27 8.60 1.22 -13.63
CA HIS A 27 9.74 0.56 -14.26
C HIS A 27 9.32 -0.82 -14.78
N ASP A 28 9.70 -1.13 -16.02
CA ASP A 28 9.15 -2.30 -16.73
C ASP A 28 9.67 -3.64 -16.21
N ARG A 29 10.86 -3.65 -15.59
CA ARG A 29 11.51 -4.89 -15.12
C ARG A 29 11.33 -5.17 -13.64
N PHE A 30 11.07 -4.15 -12.82
CA PHE A 30 11.05 -4.32 -11.37
C PHE A 30 10.07 -3.35 -10.69
N PRO A 31 9.28 -3.80 -9.71
CA PRO A 31 8.22 -3.00 -9.11
C PRO A 31 8.72 -2.00 -8.05
N VAL A 32 9.65 -1.12 -8.43
CA VAL A 32 10.29 -0.15 -7.53
C VAL A 32 9.25 0.74 -6.83
N GLY A 33 8.28 1.26 -7.58
CA GLY A 33 7.21 2.09 -7.01
C GLY A 33 6.40 1.34 -5.96
N THR A 34 5.98 0.11 -6.25
CA THR A 34 5.19 -0.72 -5.31
C THR A 34 5.97 -1.10 -4.07
N LEU A 35 7.26 -1.43 -4.21
CA LEU A 35 8.12 -1.72 -3.07
C LEU A 35 8.34 -0.47 -2.21
N GLY A 36 8.58 0.69 -2.84
CA GLY A 36 8.76 1.96 -2.16
C GLY A 36 7.55 2.35 -1.31
N VAL A 37 6.34 2.28 -1.87
CA VAL A 37 5.12 2.61 -1.10
C VAL A 37 4.88 1.64 0.05
N ASN A 38 5.18 0.35 -0.11
CA ASN A 38 5.02 -0.65 0.95
C ASN A 38 6.05 -0.47 2.07
N VAL A 39 7.33 -0.23 1.75
CA VAL A 39 8.38 -0.01 2.75
C VAL A 39 8.13 1.28 3.53
N ILE A 40 7.88 2.40 2.83
CA ILE A 40 7.63 3.69 3.46
C ILE A 40 6.34 3.63 4.29
N GLY A 41 5.27 3.07 3.73
CA GLY A 41 3.99 2.95 4.43
C GLY A 41 4.06 2.05 5.67
N SER A 42 4.80 0.93 5.60
CA SER A 42 4.99 0.04 6.75
C SER A 42 5.83 0.71 7.84
N PHE A 43 6.86 1.48 7.47
CA PHE A 43 7.64 2.24 8.43
C PHE A 43 6.79 3.31 9.15
N VAL A 44 6.00 4.08 8.41
CA VAL A 44 5.08 5.07 8.99
C VAL A 44 4.02 4.38 9.87
N LEU A 45 3.48 3.24 9.43
CA LEU A 45 2.53 2.46 10.22
C LEU A 45 3.15 1.97 11.54
N ALA A 46 4.40 1.52 11.52
CA ALA A 46 5.12 1.13 12.73
C ALA A 46 5.31 2.34 13.67
N LEU A 47 5.73 3.50 13.15
CA LEU A 47 5.82 4.72 13.96
C LEU A 47 4.47 5.06 14.59
N VAL A 48 3.38 5.00 13.83
CA VAL A 48 2.03 5.26 14.35
C VAL A 48 1.64 4.27 15.46
N ALA A 49 1.98 2.99 15.30
CA ALA A 49 1.69 1.95 16.27
C ALA A 49 2.45 2.13 17.59
N PHE A 50 3.70 2.61 17.55
CA PHE A 50 4.56 2.72 18.72
C PHE A 50 4.65 4.13 19.33
N ALA A 51 4.21 5.18 18.62
CA ALA A 51 4.29 6.56 19.09
C ALA A 51 3.22 6.94 20.13
N GLY A 52 2.27 6.04 20.45
CA GLY A 52 1.21 6.33 21.42
C GLY A 52 0.26 7.45 20.97
N LEU A 53 -0.01 7.54 19.67
CA LEU A 53 -0.86 8.59 19.10
C LEU A 53 -2.31 8.52 19.60
N PRO A 54 -3.03 9.66 19.63
CA PRO A 54 -4.47 9.68 19.84
C PRO A 54 -5.19 8.78 18.84
N LYS A 55 -6.31 8.19 19.26
CA LYS A 55 -7.10 7.24 18.47
C LYS A 55 -7.47 7.81 17.10
N GLU A 56 -7.81 9.09 17.04
CA GLU A 56 -8.18 9.80 15.82
C GLU A 56 -7.03 9.85 14.82
N ALA A 57 -5.81 10.14 15.30
CA ALA A 57 -4.61 10.16 14.49
C ALA A 57 -4.22 8.76 14.02
N ALA A 58 -4.38 7.74 14.88
CA ALA A 58 -4.13 6.35 14.51
C ALA A 58 -5.10 5.85 13.41
N LEU A 59 -6.38 6.24 13.48
CA LEU A 59 -7.36 5.92 12.44
C LEU A 59 -7.10 6.66 11.13
N LEU A 60 -6.77 7.94 11.20
CA LEU A 60 -6.48 8.76 10.01
C LEU A 60 -5.20 8.31 9.31
N ILE A 61 -4.10 8.20 10.05
CA ILE A 61 -2.76 7.95 9.50
C ILE A 61 -2.52 6.45 9.32
N GLY A 62 -2.79 5.65 10.35
CA GLY A 62 -2.54 4.21 10.33
C GLY A 62 -3.54 3.47 9.44
N THR A 63 -4.80 3.43 9.86
CA THR A 63 -5.84 2.67 9.13
C THR A 63 -6.16 3.29 7.78
N GLY A 64 -6.37 4.60 7.72
CA GLY A 64 -6.70 5.31 6.49
C GLY A 64 -5.51 5.41 5.53
N ALA A 65 -4.56 6.31 5.84
CA ALA A 65 -3.49 6.67 4.92
C ALA A 65 -2.53 5.51 4.64
N CYS A 66 -1.92 4.89 5.64
CA CYS A 66 -0.99 3.78 5.43
C CYS A 66 -1.70 2.56 4.83
N GLY A 67 -2.93 2.26 5.25
CA GLY A 67 -3.72 1.17 4.69
C GLY A 67 -3.99 1.31 3.18
N SER A 68 -4.24 2.53 2.70
CA SER A 68 -4.51 2.78 1.26
C SER A 68 -3.25 3.11 0.45
N PHE A 69 -2.18 3.56 1.12
CA PHE A 69 -0.87 3.83 0.53
C PHE A 69 -0.06 2.56 0.25
N THR A 70 -0.20 1.54 1.10
CA THR A 70 0.40 0.22 0.89
C THR A 70 -0.47 -0.64 -0.02
N THR A 71 0.10 -1.69 -0.64
CA THR A 71 -0.68 -2.58 -1.50
C THR A 71 -0.03 -3.96 -1.65
N TYR A 72 -0.79 -5.00 -1.29
CA TYR A 72 -0.42 -6.39 -1.55
C TYR A 72 -0.81 -6.85 -2.95
N SER A 73 -1.95 -6.40 -3.48
CA SER A 73 -2.47 -6.83 -4.78
C SER A 73 -1.53 -6.46 -5.94
N SER A 74 -1.06 -5.21 -5.98
CA SER A 74 -0.09 -4.80 -7.02
C SER A 74 1.23 -5.56 -6.89
N PHE A 75 1.71 -5.77 -5.65
CA PHE A 75 2.94 -6.53 -5.39
C PHE A 75 2.82 -7.98 -5.87
N SER A 76 1.70 -8.65 -5.58
CA SER A 76 1.44 -10.03 -6.02
C SER A 76 1.41 -10.16 -7.55
N VAL A 77 0.67 -9.29 -8.23
CA VAL A 77 0.60 -9.29 -9.71
C VAL A 77 1.99 -9.08 -10.32
N GLN A 78 2.78 -8.16 -9.79
CA GLN A 78 4.12 -7.90 -10.29
C GLN A 78 5.10 -9.03 -10.00
N THR A 79 4.96 -9.70 -8.85
CA THR A 79 5.76 -10.89 -8.49
C THR A 79 5.50 -12.03 -9.46
N VAL A 80 4.23 -12.31 -9.79
CA VAL A 80 3.85 -13.33 -10.78
C VAL A 80 4.38 -12.98 -12.17
N ARG A 81 4.39 -11.69 -12.55
CA ARG A 81 4.97 -11.25 -13.83
C ARG A 81 6.50 -11.39 -13.88
N LEU A 82 7.17 -11.17 -12.76
CA LEU A 82 8.64 -11.28 -12.66
C LEU A 82 9.11 -12.74 -12.69
N HIS A 83 8.37 -13.64 -12.03
CA HIS A 83 8.61 -15.08 -12.06
C HIS A 83 7.31 -15.82 -12.40
N PRO A 84 6.98 -15.94 -13.70
CA PRO A 84 5.78 -16.66 -14.13
C PRO A 84 5.78 -18.07 -13.55
N LEU A 85 4.69 -18.43 -12.86
CA LEU A 85 4.48 -19.81 -12.43
C LEU A 85 4.55 -20.72 -13.66
N SER A 86 5.15 -21.90 -13.49
CA SER A 86 5.30 -22.87 -14.58
C SER A 86 3.94 -23.15 -15.24
N PRO A 87 3.90 -23.44 -16.57
CA PRO A 87 2.66 -23.58 -17.33
C PRO A 87 1.64 -24.54 -16.69
N LYS A 88 2.12 -25.54 -15.94
CA LYS A 88 1.30 -26.54 -15.24
C LYS A 88 0.38 -25.96 -14.15
N LEU A 89 0.68 -24.78 -13.62
CA LEU A 89 -0.16 -24.10 -12.61
C LEU A 89 -1.13 -23.08 -13.23
N GLN A 90 -0.92 -22.69 -14.49
CA GLN A 90 -1.78 -21.73 -15.19
C GLN A 90 -3.03 -22.40 -15.78
N THR A 91 -2.99 -23.72 -15.99
CA THR A 91 -4.09 -24.52 -16.57
C THR A 91 -5.00 -25.20 -15.53
N ALA A 92 -4.83 -24.90 -14.23
CA ALA A 92 -5.66 -25.49 -13.17
C ALA A 92 -7.02 -24.74 -12.98
N HIS A 93 -7.53 -24.13 -14.04
CA HIS A 93 -8.79 -23.40 -14.09
C HIS A 93 -9.84 -24.15 -14.90
#